data_AF-A0A1J1JLT8-F1
#
_entry.id   AF-A0A1J1JLT8-F1
#
_cell.length_a   1.000
_cell.length_b   1.000
_cell.length_c   1.000
_cell.angle_alpha   90.00
_cell.angle_beta   90.00
_cell.angle_gamma   90.00
#
_symmetry.space_group_name_H-M   'P 1'
#
loop_
_entity.id
_entity.type
_entity.pdbx_description
1 polymer ?
#
loop_
_entity_poly.entity_id
_entity_poly.type
_entity_poly.pdbx_seq_one_letter_code
_entity_poly.pdbx_strand_id
1 'polypeptide(L)'
;MSSSSEFASITSSESDLITVDLANKVQTLGLNQIERHIFICADQTKPLCCSKEQSLEAWDYLKKRLTELKLDQVTEGKPSCTFRTKANCLRVCTHGPILVVYPDGVWYHSATSEVIERILQEHILGSQVVQEYVFLTPPLTHPLQITNDKLLNS
;
A
#
# COMPACT_ATOMS: atom_id res chain seq x y z
N MET A 1 2.59 55.43 -17.19
CA MET A 1 3.53 54.42 -16.70
C MET A 1 2.74 53.48 -15.79
N SER A 2 1.87 52.64 -16.36
CA SER A 2 2.14 51.26 -16.78
C SER A 2 2.73 50.39 -15.66
N SER A 3 1.85 49.68 -14.96
CA SER A 3 2.13 48.39 -14.34
C SER A 3 0.77 47.72 -14.17
N SER A 4 0.25 47.18 -15.27
CA SER A 4 0.28 45.74 -15.57
C SER A 4 -0.68 44.97 -14.67
N SER A 5 -1.96 45.08 -15.03
CA SER A 5 -2.95 44.05 -14.75
C SER A 5 -2.58 42.78 -15.50
N GLU A 6 -2.22 41.71 -14.80
CA GLU A 6 -2.05 40.39 -15.41
C GLU A 6 -2.45 39.27 -14.41
N PHE A 7 -3.57 39.48 -13.72
CA PHE A 7 -4.30 38.42 -13.02
C PHE A 7 -5.44 37.93 -13.92
N ALA A 8 -5.09 37.49 -15.11
CA ALA A 8 -6.05 36.95 -16.08
C ALA A 8 -5.73 35.46 -16.34
N SER A 9 -6.66 34.61 -15.94
CA SER A 9 -6.98 33.38 -16.68
C SER A 9 -5.94 32.26 -16.67
N ILE A 10 -5.54 31.79 -15.48
CA ILE A 10 -5.11 30.38 -15.33
C ILE A 10 -6.41 29.57 -15.25
N THR A 11 -6.79 29.11 -16.43
CA THR A 11 -8.12 28.63 -16.81
C THR A 11 -8.30 27.15 -16.47
N SER A 12 -9.55 26.72 -16.44
CA SER A 12 -10.05 25.34 -16.32
C SER A 12 -9.22 24.25 -17.03
N SER A 13 -8.41 24.59 -18.03
CA SER A 13 -7.56 23.66 -18.78
C SER A 13 -6.46 23.01 -17.94
N GLU A 14 -5.86 23.70 -16.96
CA GLU A 14 -4.81 23.08 -16.12
C GLU A 14 -5.41 22.06 -15.15
N SER A 15 -6.56 22.36 -14.55
CA SER A 15 -7.31 21.40 -13.72
C SER A 15 -7.79 20.19 -14.51
N ASP A 16 -8.17 20.39 -15.78
CA ASP A 16 -8.59 19.30 -16.67
C ASP A 16 -7.41 18.37 -16.99
N LEU A 17 -6.22 18.93 -17.26
CA LEU A 17 -5.01 18.13 -17.50
C LEU A 17 -4.58 17.32 -16.28
N ILE A 18 -4.63 17.91 -15.07
CA ILE A 18 -4.33 17.21 -13.82
C ILE A 18 -5.30 16.04 -13.63
N THR A 19 -6.60 16.28 -13.87
CA THR A 19 -7.63 15.25 -13.72
C THR A 19 -7.39 14.08 -14.67
N VAL A 20 -7.04 14.36 -15.94
CA VAL A 20 -6.72 13.32 -16.93
C VAL A 20 -5.46 12.54 -16.54
N ASP A 21 -4.38 13.19 -16.09
CA ASP A 21 -3.17 12.50 -15.65
C ASP A 21 -3.44 11.57 -14.47
N LEU A 22 -4.14 12.06 -13.45
CA LEU A 22 -4.49 11.24 -12.28
C LEU A 22 -5.42 10.08 -12.65
N ALA A 23 -6.41 10.29 -13.52
CA ALA A 23 -7.26 9.21 -14.02
C ALA A 23 -6.45 8.12 -14.76
N ASN A 24 -5.49 8.52 -15.60
CA ASN A 24 -4.59 7.58 -16.27
C ASN A 24 -3.74 6.78 -15.27
N LYS A 25 -3.27 7.41 -14.18
CA LYS A 25 -2.53 6.72 -13.11
C LYS A 25 -3.41 5.74 -12.35
N VAL A 26 -4.65 6.12 -12.03
CA VAL A 26 -5.62 5.22 -11.40
C VAL A 26 -5.81 3.95 -12.22
N GLN A 27 -5.99 4.10 -13.54
CA GLN A 27 -6.18 2.96 -14.44
C GLN A 27 -4.90 2.13 -14.60
N THR A 28 -3.75 2.77 -14.85
CA THR A 28 -2.48 2.08 -15.13
C THR A 28 -1.96 1.30 -13.92
N LEU A 29 -2.15 1.83 -12.71
CA LEU A 29 -1.70 1.18 -11.48
C LEU A 29 -2.77 0.23 -10.90
N GLY A 30 -3.99 0.23 -11.45
CA GLY A 30 -5.12 -0.54 -10.93
C GLY A 30 -5.52 -0.15 -9.51
N LEU A 31 -5.50 1.15 -9.18
CA LEU A 31 -5.71 1.61 -7.80
C LEU A 31 -7.08 1.23 -7.23
N ASN A 32 -8.10 1.09 -8.10
CA ASN A 32 -9.44 0.63 -7.74
C ASN A 32 -9.58 -0.91 -7.71
N GLN A 33 -8.51 -1.67 -7.99
CA GLN A 33 -8.45 -3.13 -7.88
C GLN A 33 -7.51 -3.61 -6.75
N ILE A 34 -7.03 -2.69 -5.90
CA ILE A 34 -6.18 -3.07 -4.76
C ILE A 34 -7.03 -3.85 -3.76
N GLU A 35 -6.76 -5.15 -3.64
CA GLU A 35 -7.41 -6.02 -2.66
C GLU A 35 -6.71 -5.95 -1.30
N ARG A 36 -5.37 -5.91 -1.32
CA ARG A 36 -4.56 -5.78 -0.11
C ARG A 36 -3.45 -4.75 -0.30
N HIS A 37 -3.10 -4.06 0.77
CA HIS A 37 -2.00 -3.10 0.83
C HIS A 37 -1.06 -3.44 1.98
N ILE A 38 0.16 -3.81 1.63
CA ILE A 38 1.23 -4.13 2.57
C ILE A 38 2.02 -2.86 2.89
N PHE A 39 2.09 -2.50 4.17
CA PHE A 39 3.01 -1.49 4.66
C PHE A 39 4.13 -2.16 5.43
N ILE A 40 5.37 -1.86 5.09
CA ILE A 40 6.54 -2.37 5.81
C ILE A 40 7.40 -1.21 6.29
N CYS A 41 7.81 -1.29 7.55
CA CYS A 41 8.75 -0.40 8.19
C CYS A 41 10.16 -0.65 7.62
N ALA A 42 10.65 0.24 6.76
CA ALA A 42 11.99 0.13 6.18
C ALA A 42 12.61 1.49 5.85
N ASP A 43 13.94 1.51 5.73
CA ASP A 43 14.73 2.73 5.50
C ASP A 43 14.46 3.78 6.59
N GLN A 44 14.43 3.33 7.85
CA GLN A 44 14.09 4.18 8.98
C GLN A 44 15.20 5.21 9.21
N THR A 45 14.80 6.44 9.54
CA THR A 45 15.77 7.49 9.92
C THR A 45 16.44 7.17 11.26
N LYS A 46 15.72 6.47 12.14
CA LYS A 46 16.21 5.98 13.44
C LYS A 46 15.87 4.48 13.57
N PRO A 47 16.81 3.57 13.28
CA PRO A 47 16.58 2.13 13.31
C PRO A 47 16.59 1.60 14.76
N LEU A 48 15.41 1.56 15.40
CA LEU A 48 15.28 1.16 16.82
C LEU A 48 14.96 -0.32 17.05
N CYS A 49 14.44 -1.03 16.04
CA CYS A 49 13.90 -2.40 16.21
C CYS A 49 14.49 -3.45 15.28
N CYS A 50 15.23 -3.03 14.28
CA CYS A 50 16.08 -3.82 13.38
C CYS A 50 17.11 -2.86 12.77
N SER A 51 18.16 -3.39 12.14
CA SER A 51 19.12 -2.55 11.41
C SER A 51 18.47 -1.93 10.15
N LYS A 52 19.06 -0.84 9.65
CA LYS A 52 18.60 -0.20 8.41
C LYS A 52 18.76 -1.15 7.22
N GLU A 53 19.88 -1.87 7.17
CA GLU A 53 20.24 -2.83 6.14
C GLU A 53 19.23 -3.98 6.11
N GLN A 54 18.93 -4.59 7.26
CA GLN A 54 17.92 -5.64 7.39
C GLN A 54 16.55 -5.20 6.87
N SER A 55 16.16 -3.95 7.17
CA SER A 55 14.89 -3.41 6.72
C SER A 55 14.84 -3.16 5.20
N LEU A 56 15.95 -2.75 4.60
CA LEU A 56 16.08 -2.53 3.17
C LEU A 56 16.08 -3.86 2.41
N GLU A 57 16.77 -4.88 2.94
CA GLU A 57 16.74 -6.24 2.41
C GLU A 57 15.30 -6.78 2.35
N ALA A 58 14.56 -6.67 3.46
CA ALA A 58 13.16 -7.07 3.53
C ALA A 58 12.28 -6.31 2.52
N TRP A 59 12.49 -5.00 2.38
CA TRP A 59 11.77 -4.18 1.38
C TRP A 59 12.07 -4.61 -0.05
N ASP A 60 13.35 -4.83 -0.38
CA ASP A 60 13.76 -5.23 -1.72
C ASP A 60 13.26 -6.62 -2.08
N TYR A 61 13.28 -7.55 -1.12
CA TYR A 61 12.68 -8.86 -1.26
C TYR A 61 11.17 -8.77 -1.55
N LEU A 62 10.42 -8.02 -0.72
CA LEU A 62 8.97 -7.85 -0.91
C LEU A 62 8.63 -7.32 -2.30
N LYS A 63 9.31 -6.26 -2.76
CA LYS A 63 9.08 -5.68 -4.09
C LYS A 63 9.33 -6.72 -5.18
N LYS A 64 10.50 -7.36 -5.16
CA LYS A 64 10.91 -8.35 -6.16
C LYS A 64 9.90 -9.49 -6.20
N ARG A 65 9.50 -10.00 -5.04
CA ARG A 65 8.66 -11.18 -4.93
C ARG A 65 7.23 -10.94 -5.37
N LEU A 66 6.67 -9.78 -5.08
CA LEU A 66 5.35 -9.37 -5.60
C LEU A 66 5.35 -9.36 -7.14
N THR A 67 6.40 -8.82 -7.78
CA THR A 67 6.53 -8.82 -9.24
C THR A 67 6.68 -10.23 -9.82
N GLU A 68 7.52 -11.08 -9.21
CA GLU A 68 7.70 -12.48 -9.64
C GLU A 68 6.40 -13.29 -9.59
N LEU A 69 5.60 -13.06 -8.54
CA LEU A 69 4.29 -13.70 -8.35
C LEU A 69 3.16 -13.00 -9.14
N LYS A 70 3.47 -11.92 -9.87
CA LYS A 70 2.51 -11.08 -10.59
C LYS A 70 1.36 -10.60 -9.70
N LEU A 71 1.68 -10.29 -8.44
CA LEU A 71 0.71 -9.82 -7.44
C LEU A 71 0.50 -8.32 -7.50
N ASP A 72 1.44 -7.55 -8.02
CA ASP A 72 1.39 -6.08 -8.07
C ASP A 72 0.78 -5.52 -9.36
N GLN A 73 0.14 -6.36 -10.16
CA GLN A 73 -0.51 -5.99 -11.42
C GLN A 73 -1.84 -6.72 -11.58
N VAL A 74 -2.81 -6.03 -12.19
CA VAL A 74 -4.07 -6.63 -12.61
C VAL A 74 -3.84 -7.39 -13.91
N THR A 75 -4.34 -8.62 -13.98
CA THR A 75 -4.26 -9.47 -15.18
C THR A 75 -5.61 -10.10 -15.48
N GLU A 76 -5.82 -10.62 -16.69
CA GLU A 76 -7.10 -11.25 -17.06
C GLU A 76 -7.52 -12.39 -16.11
N GLY A 77 -6.54 -13.15 -15.57
CA GLY A 77 -6.79 -14.23 -14.62
C GLY A 77 -6.80 -13.81 -13.14
N LYS A 78 -6.46 -12.55 -12.84
CA LYS A 78 -6.42 -12.01 -11.48
C LYS A 78 -6.87 -10.55 -11.49
N PRO A 79 -8.17 -10.29 -11.24
CA PRO A 79 -8.75 -8.94 -11.32
C PRO A 79 -8.43 -8.06 -10.10
N SER A 80 -7.49 -8.49 -9.25
CA SER A 80 -7.03 -7.75 -8.07
C SER A 80 -5.52 -7.70 -7.99
N CYS A 81 -4.99 -6.67 -7.32
CA CYS A 81 -3.56 -6.55 -7.05
C CYS A 81 -3.28 -6.31 -5.56
N THR A 82 -2.04 -6.56 -5.17
CA THR A 82 -1.49 -6.27 -3.85
C THR A 82 -0.54 -5.09 -3.97
N PHE A 83 -0.88 -4.00 -3.30
CA PHE A 83 -0.05 -2.80 -3.27
C PHE A 83 0.94 -2.84 -2.11
N ARG A 84 2.00 -2.03 -2.20
CA ARG A 84 3.07 -1.99 -1.20
C ARG A 84 3.53 -0.56 -0.93
N THR A 85 3.81 -0.26 0.32
CA THR A 85 4.38 1.03 0.73
C THR A 85 5.51 0.82 1.72
N LYS A 86 6.65 1.46 1.41
CA LYS A 86 7.75 1.61 2.35
C LYS A 86 7.39 2.73 3.34
N ALA A 87 7.10 2.36 4.57
CA ALA A 87 6.89 3.30 5.67
C ALA A 87 8.22 3.53 6.40
N ASN A 88 8.56 4.78 6.71
CA ASN A 88 9.78 5.06 7.48
C ASN A 88 9.69 4.57 8.94
N CYS A 89 8.51 4.60 9.56
CA CYS A 89 8.30 4.03 10.90
C CYS A 89 6.81 3.77 11.14
N LEU A 90 6.48 2.60 11.68
CA LEU A 90 5.12 2.22 12.09
C LEU A 90 4.88 2.37 13.61
N ARG A 91 5.78 3.06 14.33
CA ARG A 91 5.69 3.42 15.76
C ARG A 91 5.75 2.26 16.78
N VAL A 92 5.79 1.00 16.35
CA VAL A 92 5.90 -0.17 17.23
C VAL A 92 7.32 -0.35 17.81
N CYS A 93 8.35 -0.09 16.99
CA CYS A 93 9.76 -0.07 17.38
C CYS A 93 10.24 -1.20 18.33
N THR A 94 9.71 -2.42 18.17
CA THR A 94 10.13 -3.60 18.93
C THR A 94 10.04 -4.84 18.02
N HIS A 95 11.07 -5.70 17.99
CA HIS A 95 11.12 -6.91 17.16
C HIS A 95 10.87 -6.66 15.64
N GLY A 96 11.54 -5.67 15.05
CA GLY A 96 11.35 -5.33 13.63
C GLY A 96 12.02 -6.31 12.65
N PRO A 97 11.83 -6.14 11.32
CA PRO A 97 10.96 -5.15 10.68
C PRO A 97 9.48 -5.39 10.97
N ILE A 98 8.70 -4.31 11.02
CA ILE A 98 7.25 -4.38 11.26
C ILE A 98 6.52 -4.29 9.94
N LEU A 99 5.53 -5.16 9.75
CA LEU A 99 4.70 -5.20 8.54
C LEU A 99 3.23 -5.27 8.92
N VAL A 100 2.38 -4.53 8.22
CA VAL A 100 0.92 -4.60 8.37
C VAL A 100 0.26 -4.80 7.01
N VAL A 101 -0.77 -5.64 6.97
CA VAL A 101 -1.59 -5.90 5.78
C VAL A 101 -2.97 -5.32 5.98
N TYR A 102 -3.36 -4.36 5.16
CA TYR A 102 -4.74 -3.86 5.08
C TYR A 102 -5.47 -4.46 3.86
N PRO A 103 -6.80 -4.60 3.88
CA PRO A 103 -7.74 -4.25 4.97
C PRO A 103 -7.77 -5.26 6.13
N ASP A 104 -7.06 -6.38 6.01
CA ASP A 104 -7.04 -7.48 6.98
C ASP A 104 -6.64 -7.03 8.41
N GLY A 105 -5.89 -5.93 8.51
CA GLY A 105 -5.42 -5.32 9.76
C GLY A 105 -4.43 -6.19 10.53
N VAL A 106 -3.86 -7.22 9.90
CA VAL A 106 -2.93 -8.16 10.53
C VAL A 106 -1.54 -7.53 10.63
N TRP A 107 -0.95 -7.56 11.82
CA TRP A 107 0.38 -7.04 12.10
C TRP A 107 1.39 -8.15 12.37
N TYR A 108 2.51 -8.06 11.67
CA TYR A 108 3.63 -8.98 11.75
C TYR A 108 4.88 -8.30 12.32
N HIS A 109 5.63 -9.06 13.10
CA HIS A 109 6.98 -8.71 13.54
C HIS A 109 8.02 -9.54 12.78
N SER A 110 9.31 -9.23 12.96
CA SER A 110 10.41 -9.98 12.36
C SER A 110 10.24 -10.25 10.86
N ALA A 111 9.71 -9.29 10.11
CA ALA A 111 9.40 -9.45 8.68
C ALA A 111 10.68 -9.45 7.83
N THR A 112 11.49 -10.51 7.94
CA THR A 112 12.64 -10.81 7.07
C THR A 112 12.17 -11.38 5.74
N SER A 113 13.09 -11.60 4.80
CA SER A 113 12.81 -12.22 3.50
C SER A 113 12.05 -13.55 3.62
N GLU A 114 12.44 -14.42 4.55
CA GLU A 114 11.82 -15.72 4.78
C GLU A 114 10.40 -15.60 5.33
N VAL A 115 10.20 -14.68 6.29
CA VAL A 115 8.89 -14.42 6.88
C VAL A 115 7.96 -13.76 5.86
N ILE A 116 8.48 -12.85 5.03
CA ILE A 116 7.73 -12.23 3.94
C ILE A 116 7.29 -13.27 2.92
N GLU A 117 8.13 -14.26 2.55
CA GLU A 117 7.69 -15.34 1.66
C GLU A 117 6.50 -16.08 2.24
N ARG A 118 6.55 -16.43 3.53
CA ARG A 118 5.42 -17.08 4.20
C ARG A 118 4.18 -16.21 4.20
N ILE A 119 4.30 -14.91 4.47
CA ILE A 119 3.17 -13.96 4.39
C ILE A 119 2.59 -13.93 2.97
N LEU A 120 3.42 -13.89 1.92
CA LEU A 120 2.93 -13.85 0.55
C LEU A 120 2.23 -15.16 0.14
N GLN A 121 2.81 -16.32 0.48
CA GLN A 121 2.26 -17.63 0.11
C GLN A 121 1.04 -18.01 0.96
N GLU A 122 1.16 -17.93 2.28
CA GLU A 122 0.13 -18.39 3.20
C GLU A 122 -0.97 -17.32 3.33
N HIS A 123 -0.62 -16.06 3.60
CA HIS A 123 -1.61 -15.02 3.89
C HIS A 123 -2.18 -14.38 2.63
N ILE A 124 -1.35 -13.82 1.76
CA ILE A 124 -1.85 -13.07 0.59
C ILE A 124 -2.50 -14.00 -0.44
N LEU A 125 -1.84 -15.12 -0.78
CA LEU A 125 -2.34 -16.10 -1.74
C LEU A 125 -3.28 -17.12 -1.10
N GLY A 126 -2.93 -17.66 0.07
CA GLY A 126 -3.69 -18.74 0.74
C GLY A 126 -4.79 -18.27 1.70
N SER A 127 -4.90 -16.95 1.97
CA SER A 127 -5.82 -16.39 2.98
C SER A 127 -5.64 -17.00 4.38
N GLN A 128 -4.44 -17.46 4.70
CA GLN A 128 -4.06 -18.06 5.98
C GLN A 128 -2.97 -17.23 6.67
N VAL A 129 -3.30 -16.67 7.83
CA VAL A 129 -2.38 -15.84 8.60
C VAL A 129 -1.23 -16.66 9.20
N VAL A 130 -0.01 -16.13 9.11
CA VAL A 130 1.21 -16.77 9.64
C VAL A 130 1.33 -16.53 11.15
N GLN A 131 0.54 -17.26 11.93
CA GLN A 131 0.33 -17.03 13.37
C GLN A 131 1.62 -16.86 14.20
N GLU A 132 2.68 -17.55 13.83
CA GLU A 132 3.99 -17.49 14.50
C GLU A 132 4.59 -16.08 14.56
N TYR A 133 4.31 -15.23 13.57
CA TYR A 133 4.88 -13.88 13.46
C TYR A 133 3.87 -12.77 13.74
N VAL A 134 2.65 -13.11 14.16
CA VAL A 134 1.58 -12.14 14.40
C VAL A 134 1.57 -11.69 15.84
N PHE A 135 1.50 -10.37 16.03
CA PHE A 135 1.25 -9.78 17.36
C PHE A 135 -0.09 -9.06 17.46
N LEU A 136 -0.80 -8.87 16.36
CA LEU A 136 -2.17 -8.34 16.36
C LEU A 136 -2.95 -8.84 15.13
N THR A 137 -4.11 -9.44 15.38
CA THR A 137 -5.20 -9.59 14.40
C THR A 137 -6.42 -8.84 14.93
N PRO A 138 -7.06 -7.95 14.16
CA PRO A 138 -8.31 -7.33 14.59
C PRO A 138 -9.40 -8.40 14.72
N PRO A 139 -10.39 -8.19 15.60
CA PRO A 139 -11.58 -9.03 15.60
C PRO A 139 -12.26 -8.98 14.22
N LEU A 140 -12.71 -10.14 13.72
CA LEU A 140 -13.40 -10.29 12.45
C LEU A 140 -14.75 -9.55 12.49
N THR A 141 -14.75 -8.22 12.35
CA THR A 141 -15.98 -7.44 12.38
C THR A 141 -15.94 -6.24 11.45
N HIS A 142 -16.80 -6.39 10.43
CA HIS A 142 -17.49 -5.43 9.59
C HIS A 142 -16.77 -4.80 8.38
N PRO A 143 -17.23 -5.10 7.14
CA PRO A 143 -16.96 -4.22 6.01
C PRO A 143 -17.58 -2.85 6.29
N LEU A 144 -16.80 -1.79 6.10
CA LEU A 144 -17.31 -0.43 6.05
C LEU A 144 -18.36 -0.37 4.93
N GLN A 145 -19.63 -0.20 5.29
CA GLN A 145 -20.67 0.14 4.34
C GLN A 145 -20.33 1.51 3.76
N ILE A 146 -19.83 1.55 2.53
CA ILE A 146 -19.85 2.77 1.73
C ILE A 146 -21.32 3.00 1.38
N THR A 147 -22.04 3.76 2.19
CA THR A 147 -23.31 4.34 1.76
C THR A 147 -22.98 5.36 0.69
N ASN A 148 -23.19 5.00 -0.58
CA ASN A 148 -23.30 5.96 -1.67
C ASN A 148 -24.57 6.78 -1.45
N ASP A 149 -24.51 7.76 -0.56
CA ASP A 149 -25.56 8.77 -0.44
C ASP A 149 -25.25 9.93 -1.38
N LYS A 150 -26.01 9.94 -2.48
CA LYS A 150 -26.38 11.08 -3.32
C LYS A 150 -25.26 11.89 -3.95
N LEU A 151 -24.91 11.53 -5.19
CA LEU A 151 -24.74 12.50 -6.29
C LEU A 151 -25.06 11.80 -7.60
N LEU A 152 -26.36 11.68 -7.90
CA LEU A 152 -26.93 11.59 -9.24
C LEU A 152 -28.43 11.91 -9.07
N ASN A 153 -28.86 13.00 -9.71
CA ASN A 153 -30.21 13.58 -9.79
C ASN A 153 -30.60 14.61 -8.71
N SER A 154 -30.10 15.83 -8.88
CA SER A 154 -30.87 17.07 -8.74
C SER A 154 -30.25 18.16 -9.61
#